data_AF-A0A4Y2QQD6-F1
#
_entry.id   AF-A0A4Y2QQD6-F1
#
_cell.length_a   1.000
_cell.length_b   1.000
_cell.length_c   1.000
_cell.angle_alpha   90.00
_cell.angle_beta   90.00
_cell.angle_gamma   90.00
#
_symmetry.space_group_name_H-M   'P 1'
#
loop_
_entity.id
_entity.type
_entity.pdbx_description
1 polymer ?
#
loop_
_entity_poly.entity_id
_entity_poly.type
_entity_poly.pdbx_seq_one_letter_code
_entity_poly.pdbx_strand_id
1 'polypeptide(L)'
;MIPVWCWGETVWNSFFIAGMARYCLFLNLTWLVNSAAHKYGNQPYDKYIEAKENAFVAFYCHGEGWHNYHHVFPWDYSSSELGYTFNLTKVFIDFMALIGQAYDLQSAQPEMVKSRKLKTGDGTRLKQMGEHEQQLFCAQS
;
A
#
# COMPACT_ATOMS: atom_id res chain seq x y z
N MET A 1 -15.65 -26.27 -6.97
CA MET A 1 -17.00 -26.88 -6.95
C MET A 1 -18.10 -25.82 -7.01
N ILE A 2 -17.96 -24.67 -6.33
CA ILE A 2 -18.93 -23.56 -6.43
C ILE A 2 -19.31 -23.20 -7.88
N PRO A 3 -18.36 -23.01 -8.84
CA PRO A 3 -18.73 -22.66 -10.21
C PRO A 3 -19.57 -23.73 -10.93
N VAL A 4 -19.30 -25.01 -10.64
CA VAL A 4 -20.04 -26.15 -11.21
C VAL A 4 -21.48 -26.15 -10.72
N TRP A 5 -21.69 -25.91 -9.42
CA TRP A 5 -23.01 -25.99 -8.80
C TRP A 5 -23.85 -24.72 -8.99
N CYS A 6 -23.24 -23.54 -9.00
CA CYS A 6 -23.99 -22.28 -9.04
C CYS A 6 -24.38 -21.84 -10.46
N TRP A 7 -23.55 -22.13 -11.47
CA TRP A 7 -23.81 -21.69 -12.85
C TRP A 7 -23.40 -22.72 -13.92
N GLY A 8 -23.25 -24.00 -13.53
CA GLY A 8 -23.09 -25.11 -14.48
C GLY A 8 -21.75 -25.17 -15.20
N GLU A 9 -20.68 -24.59 -14.65
CA GLU A 9 -19.35 -24.66 -15.25
C GLU A 9 -18.80 -26.11 -15.26
N THR A 10 -17.94 -26.42 -16.22
CA THR A 10 -17.28 -27.74 -16.27
C THR A 10 -16.32 -27.93 -15.08
N VAL A 11 -16.18 -29.16 -14.62
CA VAL A 11 -15.27 -29.50 -13.51
C VAL A 11 -13.82 -29.13 -13.84
N TRP A 12 -13.40 -29.35 -15.09
CA TRP A 12 -12.04 -29.06 -15.54
C TRP A 12 -11.73 -27.56 -15.59
N ASN A 13 -12.62 -26.73 -16.16
CA ASN A 13 -12.46 -25.28 -16.14
C ASN A 13 -12.47 -24.75 -14.70
N SER A 14 -13.37 -25.27 -13.87
CA SER A 14 -13.44 -24.90 -12.45
C SER A 14 -12.15 -25.20 -11.70
N PHE A 15 -11.50 -26.33 -11.99
CA PHE A 15 -10.26 -26.71 -11.36
C PHE A 15 -9.06 -25.89 -11.88
N PHE A 16 -8.85 -25.87 -13.20
CA PHE A 16 -7.67 -25.24 -13.78
C PHE A 16 -7.73 -23.71 -13.77
N ILE A 17 -8.89 -23.11 -14.02
CA ILE A 17 -9.01 -21.65 -14.13
C ILE A 17 -9.35 -21.07 -12.75
N ALA A 18 -10.51 -21.41 -12.20
CA ALA A 18 -10.98 -20.82 -10.94
C ALA A 18 -10.18 -21.29 -9.70
N GLY A 19 -9.57 -22.48 -9.78
CA GLY A 19 -8.65 -23.00 -8.77
C GLY A 19 -7.20 -22.59 -9.04
N MET A 20 -6.53 -23.32 -9.95
CA MET A 20 -5.08 -23.24 -10.14
C MET A 20 -4.63 -21.90 -10.70
N ALA A 21 -5.15 -21.45 -11.84
CA ALA A 21 -4.70 -20.23 -12.49
C ALA A 21 -4.96 -19.01 -11.59
N ARG A 22 -6.14 -18.92 -10.98
CA ARG A 22 -6.45 -17.90 -9.97
C ARG A 22 -5.40 -17.92 -8.86
N TYR A 23 -5.15 -19.08 -8.24
CA TYR A 23 -4.19 -19.20 -7.15
C TYR A 23 -2.77 -18.78 -7.56
N CYS A 24 -2.28 -19.26 -8.71
CA CYS A 24 -0.98 -18.87 -9.25
C CYS A 24 -0.89 -17.38 -9.51
N LEU A 25 -1.93 -16.75 -10.08
CA LEU A 25 -1.96 -15.31 -10.31
C LEU A 25 -1.87 -14.54 -8.98
N PHE A 26 -2.68 -14.90 -7.99
CA PHE A 26 -2.64 -14.25 -6.67
C PHE A 26 -1.27 -14.41 -5.99
N LEU A 27 -0.66 -15.59 -6.05
CA LEU A 27 0.69 -15.78 -5.51
C LEU A 27 1.71 -14.87 -6.18
N ASN A 28 1.70 -14.77 -7.51
CA ASN A 28 2.62 -13.91 -8.24
C ASN A 28 2.39 -12.43 -7.91
N LEU A 29 1.13 -11.99 -7.79
CA LEU A 29 0.82 -10.63 -7.34
C LEU A 29 1.39 -10.35 -5.94
N THR A 30 1.19 -11.25 -4.98
CA THR A 30 1.76 -11.11 -3.64
C THR A 30 3.29 -11.05 -3.68
N TRP A 31 3.94 -11.90 -4.49
CA TRP A 31 5.40 -11.89 -4.63
C TRP A 31 5.95 -10.64 -5.34
N LEU A 32 5.13 -9.93 -6.14
CA LEU A 32 5.54 -8.63 -6.70
C LEU A 32 5.78 -7.59 -5.61
N VAL A 33 5.11 -7.68 -4.45
CA VAL A 33 5.41 -6.80 -3.31
C VAL A 33 6.84 -7.00 -2.82
N ASN A 34 7.27 -8.26 -2.66
CA ASN A 34 8.63 -8.58 -2.20
C ASN A 34 9.72 -8.34 -3.25
N SER A 35 9.36 -8.18 -4.52
CA SER A 35 10.32 -8.03 -5.62
C SER A 35 10.24 -6.65 -6.26
N ALA A 36 9.15 -6.35 -6.94
CA ALA A 36 8.98 -5.08 -7.64
C ALA A 36 8.91 -3.87 -6.69
N ALA A 37 8.25 -3.99 -5.53
CA ALA A 37 8.19 -2.86 -4.58
C ALA A 37 9.48 -2.65 -3.77
N HIS A 38 10.47 -3.53 -3.88
CA HIS A 38 11.82 -3.32 -3.32
C HIS A 38 12.82 -2.84 -4.39
N LYS A 39 12.55 -3.13 -5.67
CA LYS A 39 13.45 -2.78 -6.77
C LYS A 39 13.05 -1.51 -7.53
N TYR A 40 11.75 -1.26 -7.70
CA TYR A 40 11.22 -0.20 -8.57
C TYR A 40 10.27 0.72 -7.81
N GLY A 41 10.56 2.02 -7.82
CA GLY A 41 9.73 3.03 -7.15
C GLY A 41 10.56 4.09 -6.45
N ASN A 42 9.87 4.91 -5.65
CA ASN A 42 10.43 6.04 -4.91
C ASN A 42 10.46 5.76 -3.40
N GLN A 43 11.22 6.53 -2.64
CA GLN A 43 11.44 6.37 -1.19
C GLN A 43 11.18 7.68 -0.44
N PRO A 44 9.94 8.20 -0.48
CA PRO A 44 9.63 9.53 0.04
C PRO A 44 9.75 9.66 1.56
N TYR A 45 9.71 8.57 2.33
CA TYR A 45 9.75 8.59 3.79
C TYR A 45 11.12 8.19 4.35
N ASP A 46 11.75 7.15 3.79
CA ASP A 46 13.08 6.71 4.19
C ASP A 46 13.85 6.10 3.02
N LYS A 47 14.91 6.80 2.58
CA LYS A 47 15.78 6.39 1.47
C LYS A 47 16.85 5.37 1.85
N TYR A 48 17.00 5.07 3.15
CA TYR A 48 18.03 4.15 3.65
C TYR A 48 17.53 2.69 3.75
N ILE A 49 16.23 2.47 3.64
CA ILE A 49 15.63 1.14 3.53
C ILE A 49 15.42 0.76 2.07
N GLU A 50 15.28 -0.52 1.74
CA GLU A 50 15.07 -0.98 0.35
C GLU A 50 13.63 -0.85 -0.13
N ALA A 51 12.65 -0.79 0.79
CA ALA A 51 11.23 -0.67 0.45
C ALA A 51 10.93 0.62 -0.33
N LYS A 52 10.12 0.52 -1.39
CA LYS A 52 9.77 1.62 -2.30
C LYS A 52 8.25 1.73 -2.48
N GLU A 53 7.79 2.93 -2.76
CA GLU A 53 6.42 3.21 -3.21
C GLU A 53 6.29 2.85 -4.69
N ASN A 54 5.33 2.00 -5.01
CA ASN A 54 5.04 1.59 -6.38
C ASN A 54 3.53 1.56 -6.64
N ALA A 55 3.03 2.53 -7.41
CA ALA A 55 1.60 2.68 -7.68
C ALA A 55 1.02 1.50 -8.48
N PHE A 56 1.81 0.87 -9.36
CA PHE A 56 1.38 -0.33 -10.10
C PHE A 56 1.16 -1.49 -9.14
N VAL A 57 2.12 -1.74 -8.24
CA VAL A 57 1.98 -2.77 -7.20
C VAL A 57 0.81 -2.42 -6.27
N ALA A 58 0.62 -1.16 -5.91
CA ALA A 58 -0.49 -0.73 -5.05
C ALA A 58 -1.85 -1.05 -5.68
N PHE A 59 -2.01 -0.78 -6.98
CA PHE A 59 -3.24 -1.09 -7.71
C PHE A 59 -3.54 -2.60 -7.76
N TYR A 60 -2.56 -3.43 -8.16
CA TYR A 60 -2.77 -4.87 -8.30
C TYR A 60 -2.79 -5.64 -6.98
N CYS A 61 -2.13 -5.12 -5.94
CA CYS A 61 -2.08 -5.71 -4.61
C CYS A 61 -2.97 -4.97 -3.61
N HIS A 62 -3.96 -4.23 -4.09
CA HIS A 62 -5.03 -3.64 -3.27
C HIS A 62 -4.59 -2.68 -2.15
N GLY A 63 -3.41 -2.06 -2.26
CA GLY A 63 -2.87 -1.10 -1.28
C GLY A 63 -1.45 -1.39 -0.81
N GLU A 64 -0.97 -2.62 -0.97
CA GLU A 64 0.31 -3.09 -0.41
C GLU A 64 1.57 -2.51 -1.11
N GLY A 65 1.39 -1.77 -2.22
CA GLY A 65 2.48 -1.16 -2.98
C GLY A 65 3.02 0.15 -2.39
N TRP A 66 2.38 0.70 -1.35
CA TRP A 66 2.89 1.85 -0.58
C TRP A 66 3.91 1.38 0.47
N HIS A 67 4.91 0.64 -0.01
CA HIS A 67 5.75 -0.19 0.83
C HIS A 67 6.79 0.61 1.61
N ASN A 68 7.25 1.76 1.09
CA ASN A 68 8.15 2.64 1.85
C ASN A 68 7.42 3.22 3.07
N TYR A 69 6.15 3.63 2.92
CA TYR A 69 5.34 4.07 4.07
C TYR A 69 5.14 2.94 5.07
N HIS A 70 4.69 1.77 4.59
CA HIS A 70 4.40 0.62 5.44
C HIS A 70 5.59 0.18 6.30
N HIS A 71 6.81 0.18 5.74
CA HIS A 71 8.02 -0.16 6.51
C HIS A 71 8.41 0.92 7.53
N VAL A 72 8.10 2.20 7.26
CA VAL A 72 8.43 3.31 8.16
C VAL A 72 7.41 3.46 9.29
N PHE A 73 6.13 3.17 9.00
CA PHE A 73 5.01 3.26 9.93
C PHE A 73 4.24 1.93 10.00
N PRO A 74 4.85 0.84 10.48
CA PRO A 74 4.25 -0.51 10.44
C PRO A 74 3.01 -0.68 11.31
N TRP A 75 2.76 0.26 12.24
CA TRP A 75 1.57 0.28 13.09
C TRP A 75 0.37 1.01 12.46
N ASP A 76 0.56 1.70 11.33
CA ASP A 76 -0.53 2.43 10.68
C ASP A 76 -1.47 1.46 9.96
N TYR A 77 -2.74 1.41 10.35
CA TYR A 77 -3.72 0.49 9.77
C TYR A 77 -3.95 0.73 8.27
N SER A 78 -3.72 1.95 7.79
CA SER A 78 -3.90 2.29 6.39
C SER A 78 -2.75 1.81 5.52
N SER A 79 -1.57 1.55 6.08
CA SER A 79 -0.34 1.28 5.34
C SER A 79 0.01 2.31 4.26
N SER A 80 -0.62 3.49 4.25
CA SER A 80 -0.38 4.54 3.24
C SER A 80 -0.84 5.91 3.69
N GLU A 81 0.00 6.92 3.46
CA GLU A 81 -0.39 8.32 3.60
C GLU A 81 -1.47 8.76 2.59
N LEU A 82 -1.57 8.09 1.43
CA LEU A 82 -2.45 8.51 0.33
C LEU A 82 -3.93 8.10 0.52
N GLY A 83 -4.28 7.66 1.73
CA GLY A 83 -5.64 7.28 2.10
C GLY A 83 -6.18 6.19 1.19
N TYR A 84 -7.25 6.48 0.46
CA TYR A 84 -7.95 5.52 -0.40
C TYR A 84 -7.30 5.30 -1.78
N THR A 85 -6.24 6.04 -2.12
CA THR A 85 -5.59 5.92 -3.43
C THR A 85 -4.99 4.52 -3.61
N PHE A 86 -5.60 3.72 -4.48
CA PHE A 86 -5.26 2.32 -4.73
C PHE A 86 -5.20 1.44 -3.47
N ASN A 87 -5.97 1.77 -2.44
CA ASN A 87 -5.95 1.09 -1.16
C ASN A 87 -7.33 0.53 -0.80
N LEU A 88 -7.63 -0.64 -1.38
CA LEU A 88 -8.92 -1.30 -1.18
C LEU A 88 -9.00 -1.93 0.22
N THR A 89 -7.87 -2.35 0.78
CA THR A 89 -7.77 -2.85 2.17
C THR A 89 -8.24 -1.80 3.16
N LYS A 90 -7.80 -0.54 3.02
CA LYS A 90 -8.29 0.56 3.87
C LYS A 90 -9.80 0.74 3.77
N VAL A 91 -10.36 0.77 2.55
CA VAL A 91 -11.81 0.92 2.34
C VAL A 91 -12.58 -0.19 3.07
N PHE A 92 -12.08 -1.42 2.99
CA PHE A 92 -12.67 -2.56 3.69
C PHE A 92 -12.60 -2.41 5.22
N ILE A 93 -11.45 -2.01 5.76
CA ILE A 93 -11.28 -1.78 7.21
C ILE A 93 -12.20 -0.65 7.70
N ASP A 94 -12.27 0.46 6.97
CA ASP A 94 -13.14 1.59 7.33
C ASP A 94 -14.62 1.19 7.28
N PHE A 95 -15.02 0.36 6.32
CA PHE A 95 -16.37 -0.23 6.29
C PHE A 95 -16.63 -1.14 7.50
N MET A 96 -15.66 -1.98 7.88
CA MET A 96 -15.77 -2.82 9.07
C MET A 96 -15.83 -1.99 10.35
N ALA A 97 -15.12 -0.87 10.42
CA ALA A 97 -15.20 0.07 11.53
C ALA A 97 -16.57 0.75 11.59
N LEU A 98 -17.14 1.12 10.44
CA LEU A 98 -18.47 1.71 10.34
C LEU A 98 -19.56 0.79 10.91
N ILE A 99 -19.47 -0.52 10.67
CA ILE A 99 -20.41 -1.51 11.22
C ILE A 99 -20.02 -2.03 12.61
N GLY A 100 -19.00 -1.45 13.25
CA GLY A 100 -18.55 -1.80 14.60
C GLY A 100 -17.78 -3.12 14.72
N GLN A 101 -17.30 -3.70 13.61
CA GLN A 101 -16.48 -4.92 13.59
C GLN A 101 -14.98 -4.64 13.73
N ALA A 102 -14.53 -3.41 13.46
CA ALA A 102 -13.17 -2.96 13.69
C ALA A 102 -13.16 -1.72 14.60
N TYR A 103 -12.15 -1.60 15.45
CA TYR A 103 -12.00 -0.52 16.42
C TYR A 103 -10.51 -0.28 16.70
N ASP A 104 -10.19 0.80 17.43
CA ASP A 104 -8.83 1.19 17.80
C ASP A 104 -7.85 1.30 16.61
N LEU A 105 -8.34 1.81 15.48
CA LEU A 105 -7.54 2.02 14.28
C LEU A 105 -6.44 3.07 14.53
N GLN A 106 -5.18 2.65 14.43
CA GLN A 106 -4.02 3.51 14.66
C GLN A 106 -3.50 4.09 13.35
N SER A 107 -3.36 5.42 13.26
CA SER A 107 -2.70 6.08 12.13
C SER A 107 -1.53 6.94 12.59
N ALA A 108 -0.51 7.05 11.75
CA ALA A 108 0.60 7.95 11.99
C ALA A 108 0.13 9.41 11.94
N GLN A 109 0.62 10.23 12.86
CA GLN A 109 0.28 11.64 12.88
C GLN A 109 0.90 12.36 11.67
N PRO A 110 0.18 13.30 11.01
CA PRO A 110 0.68 14.01 9.83
C PRO A 110 2.05 14.69 10.06
N GLU A 111 2.25 15.26 11.24
CA GLU A 111 3.49 15.92 11.65
C GLU A 111 4.65 14.92 11.77
N MET A 112 4.39 13.70 12.24
CA MET A 112 5.36 12.63 12.30
C MET A 112 5.77 12.17 10.90
N VAL A 113 4.78 11.95 10.03
CA VAL A 113 5.00 11.59 8.62
C VAL A 113 5.85 12.65 7.93
N LYS A 114 5.46 13.92 8.08
CA LYS A 114 6.18 15.09 7.57
C LYS A 114 7.62 15.15 8.10
N SER A 115 7.82 15.03 9.42
CA SER A 115 9.16 15.03 10.00
C SER A 115 10.02 13.89 9.47
N ARG A 116 9.46 12.72 9.18
CA ARG A 116 10.22 11.60 8.61
C ARG A 116 10.62 11.87 7.17
N LYS A 117 9.68 12.33 6.32
CA LYS A 117 9.99 12.75 4.94
C LYS A 117 11.12 13.76 4.87
N LEU A 118 11.12 14.75 5.76
CA LEU A 118 12.16 15.78 5.81
C LEU A 118 13.52 15.24 6.25
N LYS A 119 13.56 14.32 7.22
CA LYS A 119 14.81 13.79 7.78
C LYS A 119 15.46 12.73 6.90
N THR A 120 14.66 11.81 6.37
CA THR A 120 15.14 10.57 5.73
C THR A 120 14.61 10.34 4.34
N GLY A 121 13.66 11.14 3.85
CA GLY A 121 13.07 10.97 2.52
C GLY A 121 14.03 11.26 1.37
N ASP A 122 13.72 10.70 0.20
CA ASP A 122 14.45 10.91 -1.05
C ASP A 122 14.09 12.23 -1.79
N GLY A 123 13.13 12.98 -1.26
CA GLY A 123 12.69 14.27 -1.82
C GLY A 123 11.55 14.19 -2.84
N THR A 124 11.15 13.00 -3.29
CA THR A 124 10.18 12.82 -4.37
C THR A 124 8.76 13.33 -4.06
N ARG A 125 8.39 13.41 -2.77
CA ARG A 125 7.08 13.92 -2.31
C ARG A 125 7.17 15.18 -1.43
N LEU A 126 8.27 15.94 -1.51
CA LEU A 126 8.41 17.20 -0.75
C LEU A 126 7.61 18.37 -1.34
N LYS A 127 7.35 18.39 -2.66
CA LYS A 127 6.59 19.47 -3.32
C LYS A 127 5.11 19.53 -2.92
N GLN A 128 4.59 18.50 -2.26
CA GLN A 128 3.23 18.49 -1.70
C GLN A 128 3.16 19.17 -0.31
N MET A 129 4.30 19.56 0.27
CA MET A 129 4.38 20.41 1.45
C MET A 129 4.30 21.88 0.98
N GLY A 130 3.44 22.69 1.60
CA GLY A 130 3.20 24.07 1.15
C GLY A 130 4.50 24.91 1.10
N GLU A 131 4.58 25.87 0.18
CA GLU A 131 5.78 26.69 -0.11
C GLU A 131 6.43 27.31 1.14
N HIS A 132 5.63 27.68 2.15
CA HIS A 132 6.08 28.25 3.41
C HIS A 132 6.92 27.28 4.27
N GLU A 133 6.75 25.97 4.07
CA GLU A 133 7.47 24.91 4.79
C GLU A 133 8.79 24.56 4.10
N GLN A 134 8.84 24.73 2.77
CA GLN A 134 10.06 24.58 1.96
C GLN A 134 11.10 25.67 2.29
N GLN A 135 10.66 26.89 2.58
CA GLN A 135 11.53 28.01 2.99
C GLN A 135 12.19 27.78 4.36
N LEU A 136 11.48 27.17 5.32
CA LEU A 136 12.04 26.83 6.64
C LEU A 136 13.15 25.78 6.53
N PHE A 137 13.07 24.87 5.57
CA PHE A 137 14.10 23.87 5.31
C PHE A 137 15.36 24.47 4.69
N CYS A 138 15.23 25.31 3.64
CA CYS A 138 16.38 26.01 3.05
C CYS A 138 17.09 26.97 4.03
N ALA A 139 16.40 27.40 5.09
CA ALA A 139 16.99 28.26 6.12
C ALA A 139 17.75 27.49 7.22
N GLN A 140 17.63 26.15 7.28
CA GLN A 140 18.19 25.30 8.34
C GLN A 140 19.25 24.30 7.85
N SER A 141 19.49 24.24 6.54
CA SER A 141 20.56 23.46 5.87
C SER A 141 21.71 24.35 5.44
#